data_AF-A0AAW4XLP2-F1
#
_entry.id   AF-A0AAW4XLP2-F1
#
_cell.length_a   1.000
_cell.length_b   1.000
_cell.length_c   1.000
_cell.angle_alpha   90.00
_cell.angle_beta   90.00
_cell.angle_gamma   90.00
#
_symmetry.space_group_name_H-M   'P 1'
#
loop_
_entity.id
_entity.type
_entity.pdbx_description
1 polymer ?
#
loop_
_entity_poly.entity_id
_entity_poly.type
_entity_poly.pdbx_seq_one_letter_code
_entity_poly.pdbx_strand_id
1 'polypeptide(L)'
;MADENPDASEFDPQNPDPANTPGLEPGGGVAPGDTPPAETSVGGPQHEPPQRRSAGALVAIVIAVVVALMVAGGLLVRAIGLF
;
A
#
# COMPACT_ATOMS: atom_id res chain seq x y z
N MET A 1 36.07 1.52 33.23
CA MET A 1 35.97 0.35 32.35
C MET A 1 34.49 0.17 32.04
N ALA A 2 34.14 0.23 30.76
CA ALA A 2 32.76 0.12 30.30
C ALA A 2 32.39 -1.36 30.17
N ASP A 3 31.44 -1.81 30.98
CA ASP A 3 30.79 -3.11 30.82
C ASP A 3 29.61 -2.90 29.87
N GLU A 4 29.93 -2.69 28.60
CA GLU A 4 28.95 -2.69 27.51
C GLU A 4 28.61 -4.14 27.24
N ASN A 5 27.51 -4.62 27.83
CA ASN A 5 26.93 -5.92 27.49
C ASN A 5 26.08 -5.72 26.21
N PRO A 6 26.57 -6.11 25.02
CA PRO A 6 25.86 -5.90 23.76
C PRO A 6 24.55 -6.71 23.66
N ASP A 7 24.36 -7.71 24.53
CA ASP A 7 23.25 -8.66 24.47
C ASP A 7 21.99 -8.20 25.24
N ALA A 8 22.07 -7.06 25.95
CA ALA A 8 20.99 -6.61 26.85
C ALA A 8 19.82 -5.90 26.13
N SER A 9 19.89 -5.70 24.80
CA SER A 9 18.95 -4.86 24.04
C SER A 9 18.07 -5.58 23.01
N GLU A 10 18.06 -6.91 22.92
CA GLU A 10 17.30 -7.65 21.90
C GLU A 10 16.33 -8.69 22.46
N PHE A 11 15.85 -8.54 23.70
CA PHE A 11 14.68 -9.30 24.14
C PHE A 11 13.41 -8.58 23.71
N ASP A 12 12.93 -8.86 22.49
CA ASP A 12 11.61 -8.44 22.04
C ASP A 12 10.56 -9.48 22.49
N PRO A 13 9.74 -9.19 23.52
CA PRO A 13 8.72 -10.13 23.97
C PRO A 13 7.66 -10.40 22.90
N GLN A 14 7.54 -9.53 21.88
CA GLN A 14 6.59 -9.68 20.79
C GLN A 14 7.16 -10.50 19.62
N ASN A 15 8.50 -10.67 19.56
CA ASN A 15 9.18 -11.47 18.56
C ASN A 15 10.34 -12.26 19.21
N PRO A 16 10.03 -13.29 20.01
CA PRO A 16 11.06 -14.10 20.66
C PRO A 16 11.91 -14.84 19.62
N ASP A 17 13.21 -14.97 19.89
CA ASP A 17 14.12 -15.72 19.03
C ASP A 17 13.62 -17.18 18.86
N PRO A 18 13.38 -17.65 17.63
CA PRO A 18 12.96 -19.02 17.36
C PRO A 18 13.90 -20.09 17.96
N ALA A 19 15.21 -19.81 18.04
CA ALA A 19 16.18 -20.74 18.63
C ALA A 19 15.99 -20.91 20.15
N ASN A 20 15.35 -19.94 20.79
CA ASN A 20 15.12 -19.89 22.23
C ASN A 20 13.64 -20.08 22.60
N THR A 21 12.78 -20.43 21.64
CA THR A 21 11.35 -20.64 21.87
C THR A 21 11.04 -22.13 22.04
N PRO A 22 10.54 -22.58 23.21
CA PRO A 22 10.24 -24.00 23.45
C PRO A 22 9.20 -24.56 22.50
N GLY A 23 9.45 -25.76 21.96
CA GLY A 23 8.53 -26.45 21.05
C GLY A 23 8.60 -25.99 19.59
N LEU A 24 9.41 -24.97 19.27
CA LEU A 24 9.69 -24.61 17.89
C LEU A 24 10.90 -25.37 17.35
N GLU A 25 10.76 -25.88 16.13
CA GLU A 25 11.87 -26.41 15.35
C GLU A 25 12.70 -25.25 14.77
N PRO A 26 14.00 -25.47 14.48
CA PRO A 26 14.82 -24.48 13.77
C PRO A 26 14.15 -24.10 12.44
N GLY A 27 13.59 -22.89 12.37
CA GLY A 27 12.75 -22.44 11.25
C GLY A 27 11.34 -21.96 11.63
N GLY A 28 10.96 -22.05 12.92
CA GLY A 28 9.71 -21.47 13.44
C GLY A 28 8.46 -22.36 13.28
N GLY A 29 8.65 -23.63 12.91
CA GLY A 29 7.60 -24.65 12.84
C GLY A 29 7.39 -25.39 14.16
N VAL A 30 6.33 -26.20 14.25
CA VAL A 30 6.05 -27.12 15.36
C VAL A 30 5.85 -28.52 14.83
N ALA A 31 5.99 -29.53 15.70
CA ALA A 31 5.75 -30.92 15.34
C ALA A 31 4.29 -31.14 14.86
N PRO A 32 4.04 -32.07 13.93
CA PRO A 32 2.69 -32.38 13.46
C PRO A 32 1.77 -32.84 14.61
N GLY A 33 0.70 -32.08 14.87
CA GLY A 33 -0.25 -32.34 15.96
C GLY A 33 -0.14 -31.38 17.14
N ASP A 34 0.96 -30.65 17.26
CA ASP A 34 1.06 -29.51 18.17
C ASP A 34 0.32 -28.29 17.59
N THR A 35 -0.17 -27.42 18.49
CA THR A 35 -0.80 -26.17 18.07
C THR A 35 0.29 -25.20 17.62
N PRO A 36 0.28 -24.71 16.36
CA PRO A 36 1.26 -23.73 15.90
C PRO A 36 1.31 -22.48 16.79
N PRO A 37 2.48 -21.82 16.93
CA PRO A 37 2.58 -20.54 17.63
C PRO A 37 1.64 -19.53 16.96
N ALA A 38 1.13 -18.58 17.74
CA ALA A 38 0.30 -17.51 17.21
C ALA A 38 1.06 -16.75 16.12
N GLU A 39 0.64 -16.90 14.87
CA GLU A 39 1.16 -16.12 13.76
C GLU A 39 0.81 -14.65 13.97
N THR A 40 1.80 -13.84 14.32
CA THR A 40 1.72 -12.38 14.13
C THR A 40 1.88 -12.15 12.62
N SER A 41 0.78 -12.38 11.89
CA SER A 41 0.71 -12.08 10.46
C SER A 41 0.75 -10.56 10.28
N VAL A 42 1.96 -10.02 10.14
CA VAL A 42 2.16 -8.63 9.72
C VAL A 42 1.97 -8.58 8.21
N GLY A 43 0.74 -8.78 7.76
CA GLY A 43 0.27 -8.06 6.60
C GLY A 43 0.28 -6.59 6.98
N GLY A 44 1.36 -5.87 6.66
CA GLY A 44 1.52 -4.47 7.02
C GLY A 44 0.25 -3.69 6.65
N PRO A 45 -0.33 -2.86 7.54
CA PRO A 45 -1.54 -2.08 7.27
C PRO A 45 -1.43 -1.08 6.10
N GLN A 46 -0.29 -1.07 5.41
CA GLN A 46 0.17 -0.07 4.45
C GLN A 46 0.42 -0.65 3.07
N HIS A 47 -0.27 -1.72 2.68
CA HIS A 47 -0.39 -2.02 1.25
C HIS A 47 -1.52 -1.18 0.67
N GLU A 48 -1.24 0.11 0.42
CA GLU A 48 -2.16 0.95 -0.33
C GLU A 48 -2.28 0.33 -1.74
N PRO A 49 -3.47 -0.10 -2.16
CA PRO A 49 -3.63 -0.73 -3.46
C PRO A 49 -3.16 0.25 -4.53
N PRO A 50 -2.47 -0.20 -5.59
CA PRO A 50 -1.97 0.69 -6.62
C PRO A 50 -3.14 1.51 -7.16
N GLN A 51 -3.09 2.83 -6.96
CA GLN A 51 -4.17 3.71 -7.34
C GLN A 51 -4.35 3.66 -8.85
N ARG A 52 -5.36 2.91 -9.30
CA ARG A 52 -5.68 2.77 -10.72
C ARG A 52 -6.17 4.12 -11.21
N ARG A 53 -5.35 4.79 -12.01
CA ARG A 53 -5.80 5.97 -12.77
C ARG A 53 -6.90 5.51 -13.72
N SER A 54 -8.10 6.06 -13.58
CA SER A 54 -9.22 5.70 -14.46
C SER A 54 -9.04 6.39 -15.81
N ALA A 55 -8.77 5.60 -16.86
CA ALA A 55 -8.72 6.12 -18.23
C ALA A 55 -10.04 6.84 -18.62
N GLY A 56 -11.16 6.42 -18.03
CA GLY A 56 -12.47 7.06 -18.23
C GLY A 56 -12.53 8.53 -17.79
N ALA A 57 -11.84 8.92 -16.70
CA ALA A 57 -11.81 10.31 -16.27
C ALA A 57 -11.06 11.19 -17.28
N LEU A 58 -9.94 10.69 -17.82
CA LEU A 58 -9.19 11.40 -18.86
C LEU A 58 -10.02 11.57 -20.14
N VAL A 59 -10.69 10.51 -20.59
CA VAL A 59 -11.56 10.54 -21.78
C VAL A 59 -12.71 11.55 -21.58
N ALA A 60 -13.36 11.54 -20.41
CA ALA A 60 -14.43 12.48 -20.10
C ALA A 60 -13.95 13.95 -20.14
N ILE A 61 -12.77 14.24 -19.59
CA ILE A 61 -12.18 15.58 -19.62
C ILE A 61 -11.91 16.01 -21.06
N VAL A 62 -11.31 15.13 -21.88
CA VAL A 62 -11.02 15.44 -23.29
C VAL A 62 -12.30 15.77 -24.07
N ILE A 63 -13.35 14.97 -23.90
CA ILE A 63 -14.65 15.21 -24.56
C ILE A 63 -15.23 16.56 -24.09
N ALA A 64 -15.21 16.83 -22.79
CA ALA A 64 -15.73 18.08 -22.24
C ALA A 64 -15.00 19.31 -22.81
N VAL A 65 -13.67 19.25 -22.94
CA VAL A 65 -12.86 20.33 -23.52
C VAL A 65 -13.22 20.53 -25.00
N VAL A 66 -13.33 19.46 -25.78
CA VAL A 66 -13.70 19.55 -27.21
C VAL A 66 -15.07 20.21 -27.39
N VAL A 67 -16.07 19.78 -26.60
CA VAL A 67 -17.41 20.37 -26.64
C VAL A 67 -17.37 21.84 -26.25
N ALA A 68 -16.65 22.19 -25.17
CA ALA A 68 -16.52 23.58 -24.73
C ALA A 68 -15.90 24.47 -25.82
N LEU A 69 -14.87 23.99 -26.53
CA LEU A 69 -14.26 24.71 -27.63
C LEU A 69 -15.21 24.90 -28.82
N MET A 70 -16.01 23.88 -29.17
CA MET A 70 -17.01 24.02 -30.24
C MET A 70 -18.07 25.07 -29.88
N VAL A 71 -18.56 25.04 -28.64
CA VAL A 71 -19.55 26.02 -28.15
C VAL A 71 -18.94 27.42 -28.14
N ALA A 72 -17.75 27.59 -27.55
CA ALA A 72 -17.07 28.88 -27.50
C ALA A 72 -16.78 29.42 -28.91
N GLY A 73 -16.30 28.59 -29.83
CA GLY A 73 -16.07 28.96 -31.21
C GLY A 73 -17.35 29.37 -31.94
N GLY A 74 -18.43 28.59 -31.79
CA GLY A 74 -19.73 28.93 -32.37
C GLY A 74 -20.30 30.24 -31.83
N LEU A 75 -20.18 30.48 -30.53
CA LEU A 75 -20.57 31.75 -29.91
C LEU A 75 -19.72 32.92 -30.41
N LEU A 76 -18.43 32.72 -30.62
CA LEU A 76 -17.54 33.75 -31.14
C LEU A 76 -17.87 34.11 -32.60
N VAL A 77 -18.10 33.11 -33.45
CA VAL A 77 -18.56 33.28 -34.84
C VAL A 77 -19.86 34.08 -34.88
N ARG A 78 -20.82 33.73 -33.99
CA ARG A 78 -22.09 34.44 -33.84
C ARG A 78 -21.90 35.89 -33.35
N ALA A 79 -21.02 36.10 -32.37
CA ALA A 79 -20.78 37.43 -31.78
C ALA A 79 -20.12 38.40 -32.78
N ILE A 80 -19.27 37.90 -33.67
CA ILE A 80 -18.61 38.70 -34.71
C ILE A 80 -19.54 38.95 -35.92
N GLY A 81 -20.74 38.38 -35.93
CA GLY A 81 -21.75 38.60 -36.97
C GLY A 81 -21.47 37.81 -38.26
N LEU A 82 -20.72 36.71 -38.17
CA LEU A 82 -20.45 35.83 -39.31
C LEU A 82 -21.64 34.90 -39.64
N PHE A 83 -22.72 34.97 -38.84
CA PHE A 83 -24.00 34.27 -38.98
C PHE A 83 -25.04 34.98 -38.10
#